data_AF-A0A401Q8C2-F1
#
_entry.id   AF-A0A401Q8C2-F1
#
_cell.length_a   1.000
_cell.length_b   1.000
_cell.length_c   1.000
_cell.angle_alpha   90.00
_cell.angle_beta   90.00
_cell.angle_gamma   90.00
#
_symmetry.space_group_name_H-M   'P 1'
#
loop_
_entity.id
_entity.type
_entity.pdbx_description
1 polymer ?
#
loop_
_entity_poly.entity_id
_entity_poly.type
_entity_poly.pdbx_seq_one_letter_code
_entity_poly.pdbx_strand_id
1 'polypeptide(L)' 'LFLGMYPDEHFIEKPVKEAIEKFRSQLDEISQRITERNKDKKLPYYYLSPDRIPNSVAV' A
#
# COMPACT_ATOMS: atom_id res chain seq x y z
N LEU A 1 -3.34 -8.69 6.07
CA LEU A 1 -3.74 -8.03 4.81
C LEU A 1 -3.41 -6.56 4.92
N PHE A 2 -2.54 -6.05 4.04
CA PHE A 2 -2.19 -4.64 3.98
C PHE A 2 -3.07 -3.91 2.96
N LEU A 3 -3.03 -2.58 3.00
CA LEU A 3 -3.78 -1.72 2.10
C LEU A 3 -3.56 -2.12 0.63
N GLY A 4 -4.65 -2.31 -0.12
CA GLY A 4 -4.60 -2.69 -1.53
C GLY A 4 -4.45 -4.20 -1.79
N MET A 5 -4.24 -5.03 -0.75
CA MET A 5 -4.30 -6.49 -0.87
C MET A 5 -5.75 -6.97 -0.77
N TYR A 6 -6.33 -7.35 -1.91
CA TYR A 6 -7.68 -7.88 -2.02
C TYR A 6 -7.58 -9.31 -2.59
N PRO A 7 -7.37 -10.33 -1.74
CA PRO A 7 -7.29 -11.73 -2.18
C PRO A 7 -8.67 -12.28 -2.59
N ASP A 8 -9.74 -11.79 -1.95
CA ASP A 8 -11.11 -12.15 -2.30
C ASP A 8 -11.55 -11.32 -3.53
N GLU A 9 -11.67 -11.99 -4.67
CA GLU A 9 -12.09 -11.35 -5.92
C GLU A 9 -13.61 -11.15 -5.96
N HIS A 10 -14.08 -10.05 -5.38
CA HIS A 10 -15.47 -9.61 -5.53
C HIS A 10 -15.74 -8.86 -6.83
N PHE A 11 -14.74 -8.15 -7.34
CA PHE A 11 -14.77 -7.51 -8.66
C PHE A 11 -14.00 -8.36 -9.67
N ILE A 12 -14.68 -8.74 -10.74
CA ILE A 12 -14.10 -9.58 -11.81
C ILE A 12 -13.96 -8.81 -13.11
N GLU A 13 -14.59 -7.64 -13.21
CA GLU A 13 -14.57 -6.78 -14.38
C GLU A 13 -13.18 -6.16 -14.60
N LYS A 14 -12.72 -6.23 -15.85
CA LYS A 14 -11.40 -5.74 -16.25
C LYS A 14 -11.11 -4.29 -15.83
N PRO A 15 -12.02 -3.30 -16.00
CA PRO A 15 -11.73 -1.92 -15.62
C PRO A 15 -11.46 -1.75 -14.11
N VAL A 16 -12.12 -2.55 -13.27
CA VAL A 16 -11.92 -2.49 -11.82
C VAL A 16 -10.59 -3.14 -11.44
N LYS A 17 -10.23 -4.26 -12.09
CA LYS A 17 -8.91 -4.89 -11.89
C LYS A 17 -7.77 -3.93 -12.26
N GLU A 18 -7.88 -3.23 -13.39
CA GLU A 18 -6.90 -2.21 -13.81
C GLU A 18 -6.80 -1.06 -12.80
N ALA A 19 -7.93 -0.62 -12.22
CA ALA A 19 -7.93 0.40 -11.18
C ALA A 19 -7.24 -0.08 -9.89
N ILE A 20 -7.46 -1.34 -9.49
CA ILE A 20 -6.80 -1.96 -8.32
C ILE A 20 -5.28 -2.08 -8.56
N GLU A 21 -4.86 -2.50 -9.76
CA GLU A 21 -3.44 -2.57 -10.13
C GLU A 21 -2.76 -1.19 -10.09
N LYS A 22 -3.42 -0.18 -10.66
CA LYS A 22 -2.93 1.20 -10.59
C LYS A 22 -2.81 1.69 -9.15
N PHE A 23 -3.82 1.40 -8.30
CA PHE A 23 -3.78 1.72 -6.89
C PHE A 23 -2.58 1.07 -6.19
N ARG A 24 -2.35 -0.24 -6.41
CA ARG A 24 -1.18 -0.96 -5.85
C ARG A 24 0.15 -0.35 -6.31
N SER A 25 0.28 -0.05 -7.59
CA SER A 25 1.48 0.57 -8.15
C SER A 25 1.81 1.92 -7.48
N GLN A 26 0.80 2.73 -7.19
CA GLN A 26 0.97 3.99 -6.47
C GLN A 26 1.37 3.79 -5.00
N LEU A 27 0.83 2.77 -4.32
CA LEU A 27 1.22 2.42 -2.96
C LEU A 27 2.70 1.96 -2.89
N ASP A 28 3.15 1.21 -3.87
CA ASP A 28 4.56 0.79 -3.96
C ASP A 28 5.49 2.00 -4.14
N GLU A 29 5.12 2.93 -5.03
CA GLU A 29 5.87 4.18 -5.23
C GLU A 29 5.96 5.01 -3.94
N ILE A 30 4.85 5.14 -3.19
CA ILE A 30 4.82 5.85 -1.91
C ILE A 30 5.72 5.15 -0.88
N SER A 31 5.67 3.81 -0.79
CA SER A 31 6.51 3.03 0.12
C SER A 31 7.99 3.20 -0.18
N GLN A 32 8.37 3.21 -1.46
CA GLN A 32 9.75 3.48 -1.90
C GLN A 32 10.20 4.89 -1.49
N ARG A 33 9.36 5.92 -1.72
CA ARG A 33 9.65 7.30 -1.31
C ARG A 33 9.82 7.45 0.21
N ILE A 34 8.98 6.77 0.99
CA ILE A 34 9.07 6.76 2.46
C ILE A 34 10.37 6.07 2.89
N THR A 35 10.70 4.94 2.26
CA THR A 35 11.95 4.21 2.52
C THR A 35 13.17 5.10 2.27
N GLU A 36 13.22 5.77 1.12
CA GLU A 36 14.30 6.68 0.76
C GLU A 36 14.43 7.83 1.75
N ARG A 37 13.33 8.54 2.02
CA ARG A 37 13.28 9.66 2.97
C ARG A 37 13.77 9.25 4.37
N ASN A 38 13.51 8.02 4.78
CA ASN A 38 13.82 7.51 6.11
C ASN A 38 15.30 7.11 6.28
N LYS A 39 16.07 6.89 5.21
CA LYS A 39 17.49 6.47 5.29
C LYS A 39 18.35 7.40 6.13
N ASP A 40 18.14 8.72 6.00
CA ASP A 40 18.97 9.74 6.66
C ASP A 40 18.37 10.27 7.98
N LYS A 41 17.31 9.66 8.48
CA LYS A 41 16.61 10.11 9.69
C LYS A 41 17.12 9.35 10.91
N LYS A 42 17.55 10.09 11.94
CA LYS A 42 17.86 9.52 13.28
C LYS A 42 16.68 8.75 13.88
N LEU A 43 15.46 9.20 13.58
CA LEU A 43 14.22 8.53 13.94
C LEU A 43 13.33 8.40 12.70
N PRO A 44 13.41 7.27 11.99
CA PRO A 44 12.57 6.99 10.83
C PRO A 44 11.08 6.90 11.19
N TYR A 45 10.21 7.34 10.27
CA TYR A 45 8.75 7.25 10.44
C TYR A 45 8.14 6.26 9.44
N TYR A 46 7.64 5.12 9.93
CA TYR A 46 7.11 4.04 9.08
C TYR A 46 5.60 3.78 9.24
N TYR A 47 4.92 4.40 10.20
CA TYR A 47 3.54 4.03 10.55
C TYR A 47 2.54 4.24 9.41
N LEU A 48 2.79 5.19 8.52
CA LEU A 48 1.98 5.44 7.32
C LEU A 48 2.63 4.90 6.03
N SER A 49 3.60 4.00 6.16
CA SER A 49 4.13 3.30 4.99
C SER A 49 3.09 2.27 4.52
N PRO A 50 2.65 2.28 3.24
CA PRO A 50 1.58 1.40 2.76
C PRO A 50 1.80 -0.09 3.03
N ASP A 51 3.06 -0.55 3.01
CA ASP A 51 3.48 -1.91 3.40
C ASP A 51 3.25 -2.25 4.89
N ARG A 52 2.78 -1.29 5.70
CA ARG A 52 2.48 -1.43 7.13
C ARG A 52 1.07 -1.01 7.52
N ILE A 53 0.30 -0.44 6.60
CA ILE A 53 -1.09 -0.01 6.86
C ILE A 53 -2.02 -1.21 6.66
N PRO A 54 -2.79 -1.63 7.69
CA PRO A 54 -3.76 -2.71 7.52
C PRO A 54 -4.90 -2.27 6.60
N ASN A 55 -5.51 -3.23 5.91
CA ASN A 55 -6.63 -2.96 4.99
C ASN A 55 -7.94 -2.61 5.73
N SER A 56 -8.02 -2.89 7.03
CA SER A 56 -9.17 -2.65 7.90
C SER A 56 -8.73 -2.44 9.36
N VAL A 57 -9.65 -2.00 10.21
CA VAL A 57 -9.45 -1.98 11.67
C VAL A 57 -9.70 -3.39 12.20
N ALA A 58 -8.62 -4.08 12.58
CA ALA A 58 -8.66 -5.46 13.05
C ALA A 58 -7.96 -5.67 14.40
N VAL A 59 -7.39 -4.60 14.98
CA VAL A 59 -6.64 -4.56 16.24
C VAL A 59 -6.79 -3.20 16.93
#